data_AF-A0A133UV62-F1
#
_entry.id   AF-A0A133UV62-F1
#
_cell.length_a   1.000
_cell.length_b   1.000
_cell.length_c   1.000
_cell.angle_alpha   90.00
_cell.angle_beta   90.00
_cell.angle_gamma   90.00
#
_symmetry.space_group_name_H-M   'P 1'
#
loop_
_entity.id
_entity.type
_entity.pdbx_description
1 polymer ?
#
loop_
_entity_poly.entity_id
_entity_poly.type
_entity_poly.pdbx_seq_one_letter_code
_entity_poly.pdbx_strand_id
1 'polypeptide(L)'
;MPKKKKKRKTGITGRFGSRYGTKIRQRVKSIEEEMKGYHECPKCGAEKVKRVGTGIWKCERCETKFAAKAYKPSITPIKKKIAEEATEE
;
A
#
# COMPACT_ATOMS: atom_id res chain seq x y z
N MET A 1 22.18 -15.01 -23.18
CA MET A 1 20.91 -14.61 -22.55
C MET A 1 21.15 -14.32 -21.06
N PRO A 2 20.95 -13.09 -20.55
CA PRO A 2 21.25 -12.78 -19.15
C PRO A 2 20.29 -13.54 -18.22
N LYS A 3 20.84 -14.32 -17.28
CA LYS A 3 20.06 -15.11 -16.32
C LYS A 3 19.20 -14.18 -15.45
N LYS A 4 17.90 -14.46 -15.37
CA LYS A 4 16.94 -13.73 -14.52
C LYS A 4 17.45 -13.75 -13.07
N LYS A 5 17.81 -12.59 -12.49
CA LYS A 5 18.30 -12.48 -11.10
C LYS A 5 17.26 -13.10 -10.16
N LYS A 6 17.60 -14.18 -9.46
CA LYS A 6 16.75 -14.78 -8.42
C LYS A 6 16.41 -13.70 -7.39
N LYS A 7 15.13 -13.41 -7.20
CA LYS A 7 14.69 -12.50 -6.13
C LYS A 7 15.07 -13.13 -4.80
N ARG A 8 15.92 -12.43 -4.03
CA ARG A 8 16.25 -12.84 -2.65
C ARG A 8 14.94 -12.84 -1.83
N LYS A 9 14.81 -13.75 -0.85
CA LYS A 9 13.60 -13.89 -0.01
C LYS A 9 13.13 -12.54 0.58
N THR A 10 14.08 -11.65 0.86
CA THR A 10 13.89 -10.30 1.39
C THR A 10 13.21 -9.31 0.43
N GLY A 11 13.26 -9.49 -0.89
CA GLY A 11 12.59 -8.58 -1.84
C GLY A 11 12.92 -7.10 -1.61
N ILE A 12 11.88 -6.25 -1.57
CA ILE A 12 11.95 -4.79 -1.33
C ILE A 12 12.62 -4.43 0.01
N THR A 13 12.47 -5.27 1.04
CA THR A 13 13.05 -5.00 2.36
C THR A 13 14.52 -5.39 2.47
N GLY A 14 15.14 -5.80 1.35
CA GLY A 14 16.58 -5.99 1.24
C GLY A 14 17.40 -4.72 1.56
N ARG A 15 16.82 -3.52 1.40
CA ARG A 15 17.49 -2.25 1.75
C ARG A 15 17.88 -2.12 3.23
N PHE A 16 17.20 -2.85 4.11
CA PHE A 16 17.46 -2.79 5.55
C PHE A 16 18.69 -3.61 5.96
N GLY A 17 19.18 -4.52 5.11
CA GLY A 17 20.32 -5.38 5.42
C GLY A 17 20.00 -6.33 6.59
N SER A 18 20.94 -6.46 7.52
CA SER A 18 20.80 -7.29 8.73
C SER A 18 19.92 -6.67 9.82
N ARG A 19 19.62 -5.37 9.76
CA ARG A 19 18.94 -4.60 10.82
C ARG A 19 17.44 -4.95 11.01
N TYR A 20 16.91 -4.69 12.20
CA TYR A 20 15.49 -4.77 12.60
C TYR A 20 14.86 -6.18 12.68
N GLY A 21 15.62 -7.24 12.40
CA GLY A 21 15.12 -8.62 12.52
C GLY A 21 14.11 -9.05 11.45
N THR A 22 13.85 -10.35 11.36
CA THR A 22 13.10 -10.93 10.23
C THR A 22 11.60 -10.64 10.26
N LYS A 23 10.95 -10.75 11.42
CA LYS A 23 9.48 -10.56 11.55
C LYS A 23 9.05 -9.14 11.17
N ILE A 24 9.78 -8.13 11.65
CA ILE A 24 9.48 -6.72 11.34
C ILE A 24 9.66 -6.46 9.84
N ARG A 25 10.75 -6.95 9.25
CA ARG A 25 11.00 -6.83 7.81
C ARG A 25 9.94 -7.54 6.96
N GLN A 26 9.36 -8.64 7.42
CA GLN A 26 8.27 -9.32 6.71
C GLN A 26 6.99 -8.48 6.71
N ARG A 27 6.62 -7.88 7.85
CA ARG A 27 5.45 -6.98 7.93
C ARG A 27 5.62 -5.73 7.08
N VAL A 28 6.80 -5.11 7.11
CA VAL A 28 7.10 -3.95 6.25
C VAL A 28 7.07 -4.35 4.78
N LYS A 29 7.54 -5.55 4.44
CA LYS A 29 7.53 -6.06 3.07
C LYS A 29 6.10 -6.13 2.52
N SER A 30 5.17 -6.73 3.26
CA SER A 30 3.77 -6.82 2.80
C SER A 30 3.14 -5.44 2.62
N ILE A 31 3.40 -4.51 3.55
CA ILE A 31 2.88 -3.14 3.47
C ILE A 31 3.47 -2.39 2.27
N GLU A 32 4.77 -2.50 2.02
CA GLU A 32 5.43 -1.80 0.91
C GLU A 32 5.11 -2.40 -0.45
N GLU A 33 4.90 -3.71 -0.53
CA GLU A 33 4.44 -4.40 -1.75
C GLU A 33 3.02 -3.96 -2.12
N GLU A 34 2.10 -3.91 -1.14
CA GLU A 34 0.75 -3.38 -1.36
C GLU A 34 0.81 -1.90 -1.77
N MET A 35 1.56 -1.07 -1.05
CA MET A 35 1.62 0.38 -1.27
C MET A 35 2.24 0.79 -2.62
N LYS A 36 3.27 0.09 -3.07
CA LYS A 36 3.97 0.38 -4.35
C LYS A 36 3.34 -0.34 -5.54
N GLY A 37 2.34 -1.18 -5.30
CA GLY A 37 1.57 -1.84 -6.33
C GLY A 37 0.88 -0.82 -7.24
N TYR A 38 0.63 -1.22 -8.49
CA TYR A 38 -0.30 -0.50 -9.33
C TYR A 38 -1.72 -0.83 -8.88
N HIS A 39 -2.57 0.19 -8.83
CA HIS A 39 -3.95 0.04 -8.40
C HIS A 39 -4.90 0.70 -9.40
N GLU A 40 -6.11 0.16 -9.44
CA GLU A 40 -7.20 0.66 -10.27
C GLU A 40 -7.68 2.03 -9.78
N CYS A 41 -7.86 2.94 -10.73
CA CYS A 41 -8.46 4.24 -10.46
C CYS A 41 -9.99 4.14 -10.44
N PRO A 42 -10.68 4.66 -9.41
CA PRO A 42 -12.14 4.64 -9.34
C PRO A 42 -12.83 5.47 -10.43
N LYS A 43 -12.11 6.42 -11.06
CA LYS A 43 -12.68 7.31 -12.08
C LYS A 43 -12.50 6.80 -13.51
N CYS A 44 -11.32 6.25 -13.82
CA CYS A 44 -10.97 5.86 -15.20
C CYS A 44 -10.70 4.37 -15.39
N GLY A 45 -10.78 3.56 -14.33
CA GLY A 45 -10.54 2.11 -14.35
C GLY A 45 -9.09 1.68 -14.65
N ALA A 46 -8.17 2.63 -14.91
CA ALA A 46 -6.80 2.28 -15.24
C ALA A 46 -5.97 1.93 -14.00
N GLU A 47 -5.16 0.87 -14.09
CA GLU A 47 -4.16 0.46 -13.09
C GLU A 47 -2.91 1.36 -13.08
N LYS A 48 -3.09 2.67 -12.91
CA LYS A 48 -2.01 3.66 -12.94
C LYS A 48 -2.05 4.63 -11.76
N VAL A 49 -2.62 4.19 -10.64
CA VAL A 49 -2.64 4.97 -9.41
C VAL A 49 -1.34 4.79 -8.65
N LYS A 50 -0.74 5.90 -8.20
CA LYS A 50 0.46 5.93 -7.35
C LYS A 50 0.23 6.80 -6.12
N ARG A 51 0.91 6.47 -5.02
CA ARG A 51 0.88 7.26 -3.78
C ARG A 51 1.75 8.51 -3.93
N VAL A 52 1.21 9.68 -3.61
CA VAL A 52 1.97 10.94 -3.58
C VAL A 52 2.34 11.33 -2.15
N GLY A 53 1.46 11.05 -1.18
CA GLY A 53 1.69 11.36 0.23
C GLY A 53 0.95 10.41 1.17
N THR A 54 0.93 10.75 2.46
CA THR A 54 0.12 10.02 3.45
C THR A 54 -1.36 10.19 3.16
N GLY A 55 -2.01 9.11 2.70
CA GLY A 55 -3.45 9.11 2.38
C GLY A 55 -3.82 9.81 1.07
N ILE A 56 -2.86 10.39 0.34
CA ILE A 56 -3.10 11.06 -0.95
C ILE A 56 -2.58 10.19 -2.09
N TRP A 57 -3.48 9.82 -2.99
CA TRP A 57 -3.21 9.00 -4.17
C TRP A 57 -3.51 9.80 -5.44
N LYS A 58 -2.67 9.64 -6.47
CA LYS A 58 -2.83 10.29 -7.78
C LYS A 58 -2.86 9.24 -8.88
N CYS A 59 -3.85 9.33 -9.77
CA CYS A 59 -3.82 8.57 -11.02
C CYS A 59 -2.92 9.29 -12.04
N GLU A 60 -2.00 8.58 -12.68
CA GLU A 60 -1.16 9.17 -13.74
C GLU A 60 -1.91 9.39 -15.05
N ARG A 61 -3.03 8.67 -15.29
CA ARG A 61 -3.77 8.75 -16.55
C ARG A 61 -4.75 9.92 -16.59
N CYS A 62 -5.54 10.11 -15.54
CA CYS A 62 -6.58 11.14 -15.46
C CYS A 62 -6.24 12.27 -14.47
N GLU A 63 -5.04 12.22 -13.89
CA GLU A 63 -4.48 13.21 -12.96
C GLU A 63 -5.27 13.48 -11.69
N THR A 64 -6.34 12.73 -11.44
CA THR A 64 -7.17 12.90 -10.25
C THR A 64 -6.41 12.52 -9.00
N LYS A 65 -6.46 13.42 -8.02
CA LYS A 65 -5.99 13.19 -6.66
C LYS A 65 -7.17 12.82 -5.79
N PHE A 66 -7.05 11.78 -4.99
CA PHE A 66 -8.09 11.37 -4.06
C PHE A 66 -7.51 10.97 -2.70
N ALA A 67 -8.36 11.09 -1.68
CA ALA A 67 -8.05 10.66 -0.33
C ALA A 67 -8.42 9.18 -0.14
N ALA A 68 -7.50 8.40 0.40
CA ALA A 68 -7.72 7.00 0.75
C ALA A 68 -6.86 6.61 1.96
N LYS A 69 -6.80 5.31 2.30
CA LYS A 69 -5.97 4.83 3.42
C LYS A 69 -4.47 5.08 3.15
N ALA A 70 -3.68 5.06 4.22
CA ALA A 70 -2.26 5.35 4.18
C ALA A 70 -1.46 4.41 3.25
N TYR A 71 -1.78 3.11 3.25
CA TYR A 71 -1.04 2.08 2.50
C TYR A 71 -1.89 1.34 1.46
N LYS A 72 -3.20 1.61 1.39
CA LYS A 72 -4.12 1.01 0.41
C LYS A 72 -4.99 2.12 -0.21
N PRO A 73 -5.16 2.16 -1.55
CA PRO A 73 -6.03 3.15 -2.19
C PRO A 73 -7.53 2.81 -2.08
N SER A 74 -7.93 2.12 -1.01
CA SER A 74 -9.32 1.76 -0.75
C SER A 74 -10.07 2.97 -0.20
N ILE A 75 -11.10 3.40 -0.93
CA ILE A 75 -12.08 4.41 -0.52
C ILE A 75 -13.16 3.67 0.28
N THR A 76 -12.84 3.18 1.48
CA THR A 76 -13.92 2.83 2.41
C THR A 76 -14.38 4.11 3.08
N PRO A 77 -15.66 4.53 2.96
CA PRO A 77 -16.19 5.52 3.88
C PRO A 77 -15.98 4.97 5.30
N ILE A 78 -15.47 5.80 6.20
CA ILE A 78 -15.36 5.48 7.62
C ILE A 78 -16.80 5.40 8.15
N LYS A 79 -17.50 4.28 7.90
CA LYS A 79 -18.77 4.00 8.57
C LYS A 79 -18.43 3.63 10.01
N LYS A 80 -18.61 4.61 10.89
CA LYS A 80 -18.92 4.52 12.32
C LYS A 80 -18.54 3.17 12.97
N LYS A 81 -17.28 3.00 13.36
CA LYS A 81 -16.90 1.99 14.37
C LYS A 81 -16.81 2.54 15.79
N ILE A 82 -17.24 3.79 16.01
CA ILE A 82 -17.34 4.40 17.35
C ILE A 82 -18.67 4.03 18.03
N ALA A 83 -19.61 3.37 17.33
CA ALA A 83 -20.95 3.10 17.87
C ALA A 83 -21.16 1.71 18.49
N GLU A 84 -20.28 0.73 18.26
CA GLU A 84 -20.45 -0.65 18.78
C GLU A 84 -19.64 -0.93 20.07
N GLU A 85 -18.66 -0.09 20.41
CA GLU A 85 -17.85 -0.28 21.64
C GLU A 85 -18.50 0.33 22.91
N ALA A 86 -19.66 0.97 22.80
CA ALA A 86 -20.33 1.68 23.92
C ALA A 86 -21.56 0.97 24.49
N THR A 87 -21.86 -0.26 24.06
CA THR A 87 -23.05 -1.02 24.51
C THR A 87 -22.72 -2.30 25.28
N GLU A 88 -21.47 -2.53 25.68
CA GLU A 88 -21.04 -3.72 26.45
C GLU A 88 -20.23 -3.37 27.72
N GLU A 89 -20.54 -2.27 28.40
CA GLU A 89 -20.25 -2.08 29.84
C GLU A 89 -21.56 -2.03 30.65
#